data_AF-A0A6N8XLA8-F1
#
_entry.id   AF-A0A6N8XLA8-F1
#
_cell.length_a   1.000
_cell.length_b   1.000
_cell.length_c   1.000
_cell.angle_alpha   90.00
_cell.angle_beta   90.00
_cell.angle_gamma   90.00
#
_symmetry.space_group_name_H-M   'P 1'
#
loop_
_entity.id
_entity.type
_entity.pdbx_description
1 polymer ?
#
loop_
_entity_poly.entity_id
_entity_poly.type
_entity_poly.pdbx_seq_one_letter_code
_entity_poly.pdbx_strand_id
1 'polypeptide(L)'
;MRTPVPTPAPNPAPNGAGRAPLPAPVRALASVLAPVFAPVVVAAALAGCTAEHRTLFRTLAGEAPSLRTPHADPPGAPRLGTPPPAAPEGRFPRRSGRTPAPEGTAVADAHVRVWRALANRDDELELLVRSLGLHAGDYAAAAGPLMRGLGDPLPADDARTRARMAAARTALDGIDADLAKLNALILRIERDRIAARRVAAAAQNGKGGEKAGGKDGGKGALAEAAAATDAAAARLLAAVRSYAGRWLVHVSGQRAALDRLAAQVAAATG
;
A
#
# COMPACT_ATOMS: atom_id res chain seq x y z
N MET A 1 -32.34 38.08 33.64
CA MET A 1 -33.24 37.70 32.53
C MET A 1 -32.42 36.89 31.53
N ARG A 2 -32.63 35.58 31.47
CA ARG A 2 -32.03 34.65 30.51
C ARG A 2 -33.17 33.99 29.75
N THR A 3 -33.16 34.12 28.42
CA THR A 3 -34.11 33.47 27.52
C THR A 3 -33.78 31.97 27.38
N PRO A 4 -34.76 31.06 27.36
CA PRO A 4 -34.52 29.65 27.08
C PRO A 4 -34.35 29.40 25.58
N VAL A 5 -33.34 28.61 25.20
CA VAL A 5 -33.12 28.13 23.83
C VAL A 5 -33.93 26.84 23.61
N PRO A 6 -34.71 26.71 22.52
CA PRO A 6 -35.61 25.58 22.29
C PRO A 6 -34.91 24.31 21.79
N THR A 7 -35.39 23.16 22.27
CA THR A 7 -35.02 21.80 21.87
C THR A 7 -35.55 21.47 20.47
N PRO A 8 -34.75 20.92 19.53
CA PRO A 8 -35.26 20.47 18.24
C PRO A 8 -36.01 19.12 18.34
N ALA A 9 -37.13 19.03 17.63
CA ALA A 9 -37.99 17.85 17.52
C ALA A 9 -37.36 16.75 16.63
N PRO A 10 -37.71 15.46 16.85
CA PRO A 10 -37.21 14.34 16.04
C PRO A 10 -37.83 14.30 14.63
N ASN A 11 -36.98 14.04 13.62
CA ASN A 11 -37.39 13.84 12.22
C ASN A 11 -38.18 12.53 12.03
N PRO A 12 -39.28 12.52 11.26
CA PRO A 12 -40.02 11.31 10.89
C PRO A 12 -39.27 10.47 9.85
N ALA A 13 -39.39 9.13 9.97
CA ALA A 13 -38.79 8.13 9.09
C ALA A 13 -39.33 8.20 7.64
N PRO A 14 -38.52 7.86 6.62
CA PRO A 14 -38.99 7.82 5.23
C PRO A 14 -39.89 6.60 4.96
N ASN A 15 -41.06 6.91 4.40
CA ASN A 15 -42.09 5.98 3.95
C ASN A 15 -41.57 4.85 3.03
N GLY A 16 -42.04 3.64 3.30
CA GLY A 16 -41.95 2.50 2.37
C GLY A 16 -42.84 2.71 1.15
N ALA A 17 -42.23 2.71 -0.03
CA ALA A 17 -42.92 2.60 -1.31
C ALA A 17 -42.91 1.14 -1.79
N GLY A 18 -44.09 0.66 -2.19
CA GLY A 18 -44.43 -0.76 -2.32
C GLY A 18 -43.81 -1.53 -3.48
N ARG A 19 -43.73 -2.85 -3.28
CA ARG A 19 -43.71 -3.85 -4.36
C ARG A 19 -45.03 -4.61 -4.30
N ALA A 20 -45.85 -4.48 -5.35
CA ALA A 20 -47.05 -5.27 -5.52
C ALA A 20 -46.68 -6.76 -5.62
N PRO A 21 -47.41 -7.67 -4.97
CA PRO A 21 -47.10 -9.09 -5.03
C PRO A 21 -47.57 -9.68 -6.37
N LEU A 22 -46.72 -10.51 -7.00
CA LEU A 22 -46.95 -11.12 -8.33
C LEU A 22 -48.31 -11.83 -8.43
N PRO A 23 -48.98 -11.83 -9.61
CA PRO A 23 -50.29 -12.43 -9.78
C PRO A 23 -50.30 -13.94 -9.47
N ALA A 24 -51.37 -14.40 -8.82
CA ALA A 24 -51.55 -15.77 -8.32
C ALA A 24 -51.17 -16.92 -9.30
N PRO A 25 -51.47 -16.85 -10.61
CA PRO A 25 -51.09 -17.94 -11.53
C PRO A 25 -49.57 -18.09 -11.71
N VAL A 26 -48.78 -17.02 -11.53
CA VAL A 26 -47.30 -17.07 -11.61
C VAL A 26 -46.71 -17.72 -10.36
N ARG A 27 -47.33 -17.53 -9.20
CA ARG A 27 -46.92 -18.19 -7.95
C ARG A 27 -47.24 -19.69 -7.97
N ALA A 28 -48.37 -20.08 -8.56
CA ALA A 28 -48.74 -21.49 -8.70
C ALA A 28 -47.82 -22.25 -9.68
N LEU A 29 -47.40 -21.62 -10.78
CA LEU A 29 -46.45 -22.22 -11.72
C LEU A 29 -45.05 -22.37 -11.11
N ALA A 30 -44.60 -21.38 -10.33
CA ALA A 30 -43.32 -21.41 -9.62
C ALA A 30 -43.28 -22.46 -8.50
N SER A 31 -44.40 -22.70 -7.81
CA SER A 31 -44.48 -23.73 -6.76
C SER A 31 -44.52 -25.15 -7.30
N VAL A 32 -45.01 -25.35 -8.53
CA VAL A 32 -45.09 -26.68 -9.17
C VAL A 32 -43.79 -27.06 -9.88
N LEU A 33 -43.05 -26.08 -10.43
CA LEU A 33 -41.78 -26.33 -11.14
C LEU A 33 -40.53 -26.30 -10.24
N ALA A 34 -40.59 -25.70 -9.04
CA ALA A 34 -39.47 -25.63 -8.11
C ALA A 34 -38.90 -26.99 -7.65
N PRO A 35 -39.71 -28.01 -7.28
CA PRO A 35 -39.16 -29.25 -6.74
C PRO A 35 -38.55 -30.17 -7.80
N VAL A 36 -38.86 -29.98 -9.09
CA VAL A 36 -38.38 -30.87 -10.18
C VAL A 36 -37.03 -30.41 -10.75
N PHE A 37 -36.76 -29.10 -10.76
CA PHE A 37 -35.49 -28.57 -11.27
C PHE A 37 -34.46 -28.24 -10.18
N ALA A 38 -34.87 -28.15 -8.91
CA ALA A 38 -33.95 -27.91 -7.79
C ALA A 38 -32.84 -28.99 -7.62
N PRO A 39 -33.12 -30.31 -7.66
CA PRO A 39 -32.06 -31.28 -7.40
C PRO A 39 -31.04 -31.39 -8.55
N VAL A 40 -31.45 -31.14 -9.80
CA VAL A 40 -30.55 -31.21 -10.97
C VAL A 40 -29.63 -29.98 -11.04
N VAL A 41 -30.13 -28.79 -10.67
CA VAL A 41 -29.30 -27.57 -10.58
C VAL A 41 -28.37 -27.61 -9.36
N VAL A 42 -28.80 -28.20 -8.24
CA VAL A 42 -27.96 -28.38 -7.04
C VAL A 42 -26.88 -29.45 -7.26
N ALA A 43 -27.18 -30.55 -7.95
CA ALA A 43 -26.18 -31.57 -8.28
C ALA A 43 -25.15 -31.06 -9.31
N ALA A 44 -25.57 -30.27 -10.30
CA ALA A 44 -24.66 -29.64 -11.25
C ALA A 44 -23.78 -28.53 -10.60
N ALA A 45 -24.29 -27.82 -9.59
CA ALA A 45 -23.51 -26.85 -8.81
C ALA A 45 -22.52 -27.51 -7.83
N LEU A 46 -22.71 -28.78 -7.46
CA LEU A 46 -21.83 -29.52 -6.54
C LEU A 46 -20.62 -30.16 -7.24
N ALA A 47 -20.60 -30.26 -8.57
CA ALA A 47 -19.47 -30.77 -9.33
C ALA A 47 -18.32 -29.75 -9.51
N GLY A 48 -18.53 -28.47 -9.13
CA GLY A 48 -17.53 -27.39 -9.19
C GLY A 48 -17.25 -26.68 -7.85
N CYS A 49 -17.85 -27.13 -6.74
CA CYS A 49 -17.74 -26.44 -5.45
C CYS A 49 -16.52 -26.91 -4.64
N THR A 50 -15.57 -26.00 -4.41
CA THR A 50 -14.46 -26.17 -3.46
C THR A 50 -14.97 -26.38 -2.03
N ALA A 51 -14.11 -26.91 -1.16
CA ALA A 51 -14.43 -27.17 0.25
C ALA A 51 -15.07 -25.97 1.00
N GLU A 52 -14.78 -24.74 0.57
CA GLU A 52 -15.34 -23.48 1.10
C GLU A 52 -16.87 -23.37 0.98
N HIS A 53 -17.47 -23.87 -0.11
CA HIS A 53 -18.91 -23.79 -0.32
C HIS A 53 -19.69 -24.75 0.59
N ARG A 54 -19.04 -25.85 1.02
CA ARG A 54 -19.59 -26.83 1.96
C ARG A 54 -19.73 -26.27 3.38
N THR A 55 -18.78 -25.42 3.78
CA THR A 55 -18.78 -24.73 5.08
C THR A 55 -19.84 -23.64 5.18
N LEU A 56 -20.08 -22.89 4.10
CA LEU A 56 -21.17 -21.90 4.01
C LEU A 56 -22.56 -22.57 4.07
N PHE A 57 -22.70 -23.74 3.43
CA PHE A 57 -23.95 -24.49 3.49
C PHE A 57 -24.23 -25.03 4.90
N ARG A 58 -23.20 -25.52 5.62
CA ARG A 58 -23.35 -25.98 7.02
C ARG A 58 -23.67 -24.85 8.00
N THR A 59 -23.20 -23.62 7.74
CA THR A 59 -23.55 -22.45 8.56
C THR A 59 -24.96 -21.95 8.30
N LEU A 60 -25.48 -22.08 7.07
CA LEU A 60 -26.86 -21.72 6.73
C LEU A 60 -27.89 -22.81 7.11
N ALA A 61 -27.47 -24.07 7.22
CA ALA A 61 -28.35 -25.20 7.53
C ALA A 61 -28.73 -25.35 9.02
N GLY A 62 -28.31 -24.43 9.89
CA GLY A 62 -28.83 -24.33 11.26
C GLY A 62 -28.49 -25.50 12.20
N GLU A 63 -27.47 -26.31 11.89
CA GLU A 63 -26.93 -27.26 12.87
C GLU A 63 -26.19 -26.47 13.96
N ALA A 64 -26.60 -26.70 15.21
CA ALA A 64 -26.34 -25.87 16.38
C ALA A 64 -24.85 -25.52 16.59
N PRO A 65 -24.55 -24.30 17.10
CA PRO A 65 -23.19 -23.85 17.36
C PRO A 65 -22.65 -24.51 18.63
N SER A 66 -22.17 -25.74 18.52
CA SER A 66 -21.35 -26.32 19.58
C SER A 66 -19.96 -25.68 19.52
N LEU A 67 -19.77 -24.68 20.38
CA LEU A 67 -18.51 -24.34 21.06
C LEU A 67 -17.30 -24.04 20.15
N ARG A 68 -17.08 -22.74 19.95
CA ARG A 68 -15.89 -22.11 19.35
C ARG A 68 -15.70 -22.46 17.87
N THR A 69 -16.26 -21.65 16.99
CA THR A 69 -15.66 -21.49 15.65
C THR A 69 -14.19 -21.11 15.83
N PRO A 70 -13.22 -21.93 15.37
CA PRO A 70 -11.83 -21.53 15.36
C PRO A 70 -11.72 -20.25 14.54
N HIS A 71 -11.05 -19.23 15.07
CA HIS A 71 -10.70 -18.06 14.28
C HIS A 71 -9.79 -18.52 13.15
N ALA A 72 -10.34 -18.61 11.96
CA ALA A 72 -9.61 -18.72 10.72
C ALA A 72 -9.73 -17.37 10.01
N ASP A 73 -8.61 -16.69 9.83
CA ASP A 73 -8.56 -15.62 8.84
C ASP A 73 -9.05 -16.19 7.50
N PRO A 74 -9.96 -15.50 6.79
CA PRO A 74 -10.40 -15.98 5.49
C PRO A 74 -9.18 -16.17 4.58
N PRO A 75 -9.13 -17.25 3.79
CA PRO A 75 -7.98 -17.53 2.94
C PRO A 75 -7.70 -16.33 2.02
N GLY A 76 -6.44 -15.87 2.02
CA GLY A 76 -6.00 -14.70 1.25
C GLY A 76 -6.11 -13.36 1.98
N ALA A 77 -6.69 -13.29 3.18
CA ALA A 77 -6.69 -12.06 3.97
C ALA A 77 -5.27 -11.72 4.47
N PRO A 78 -4.84 -10.45 4.39
CA PRO A 78 -3.55 -10.04 4.93
C PRO A 78 -3.52 -10.27 6.43
N ARG A 79 -2.51 -11.01 6.89
CA ARG A 79 -2.34 -11.37 8.30
C ARG A 79 -1.82 -10.17 9.09
N LEU A 80 -2.31 -10.01 10.31
CA LEU A 80 -1.76 -9.02 11.23
C LEU A 80 -0.28 -9.33 11.49
N GLY A 81 0.57 -8.30 11.50
CA GLY A 81 1.99 -8.46 11.78
C GLY A 81 2.77 -9.17 10.67
N THR A 82 2.27 -9.13 9.42
CA THR A 82 3.10 -9.51 8.26
C THR A 82 4.38 -8.67 8.28
N PRO A 83 5.56 -9.20 7.94
CA PRO A 83 6.79 -8.42 7.97
C PRO A 83 6.74 -7.22 7.01
N PRO A 84 7.43 -6.11 7.32
CA PRO A 84 7.49 -4.95 6.45
C PRO A 84 8.23 -5.25 5.13
N PRO A 85 7.96 -4.50 4.06
CA PRO A 85 8.69 -4.62 2.80
C PRO A 85 10.20 -4.41 2.99
N ALA A 86 11.00 -5.25 2.34
CA ALA A 86 12.45 -5.07 2.31
C ALA A 86 12.85 -3.76 1.61
N ALA A 87 13.89 -3.13 2.17
CA ALA A 87 14.51 -1.94 1.60
C ALA A 87 14.95 -2.19 0.14
N PRO A 88 14.87 -1.18 -0.73
CA PRO A 88 15.31 -1.33 -2.11
C PRO A 88 16.82 -1.58 -2.18
N GLU A 89 17.22 -2.51 -3.05
CA GLU A 89 18.62 -2.75 -3.39
C GLU A 89 19.11 -1.75 -4.44
N GLY A 90 20.41 -1.43 -4.40
CA GLY A 90 21.03 -0.53 -5.36
C GLY A 90 20.97 0.94 -4.94
N ARG A 91 22.13 1.49 -4.60
CA ARG A 91 22.30 2.90 -4.24
C ARG A 91 22.64 3.73 -5.47
N PHE A 92 22.29 5.01 -5.43
CA PHE A 92 22.83 5.94 -6.41
C PHE A 92 24.38 5.95 -6.32
N PRO A 93 25.11 5.95 -7.45
CA PRO A 93 26.57 5.85 -7.43
C PRO A 93 27.17 6.95 -6.57
N ARG A 94 27.99 6.59 -5.57
CA ARG A 94 28.83 7.55 -4.85
C ARG A 94 30.00 7.94 -5.77
N ARG A 95 30.36 9.22 -5.82
CA ARG A 95 31.47 9.68 -6.65
C ARG A 95 32.77 9.03 -6.14
N SER A 96 33.29 8.04 -6.86
CA SER A 96 34.63 7.51 -6.61
C SER A 96 35.65 8.42 -7.29
N GLY A 97 36.18 9.40 -6.55
CA GLY A 97 37.27 10.26 -7.02
C GLY A 97 36.87 11.34 -8.03
N ARG A 98 37.81 12.27 -8.27
CA ARG A 98 37.66 13.44 -9.16
C ARG A 98 37.11 13.00 -10.52
N THR A 99 35.90 13.43 -10.84
CA THR A 99 35.48 13.50 -12.24
C THR A 99 36.48 14.42 -12.95
N PRO A 100 37.04 14.03 -14.10
CA PRO A 100 37.76 14.98 -14.92
C PRO A 100 36.72 16.02 -15.33
N ALA A 101 36.69 17.15 -14.64
CA ALA A 101 35.95 18.28 -15.13
C ALA A 101 36.68 18.70 -16.41
N PRO A 102 36.03 18.71 -17.59
CA PRO A 102 36.38 19.77 -18.53
C PRO A 102 36.01 21.06 -17.79
N GLU A 103 37.00 21.65 -17.13
CA GLU A 103 36.85 22.88 -16.37
C GLU A 103 36.18 23.93 -17.28
N GLY A 104 35.05 24.50 -16.84
CA GLY A 104 34.54 25.76 -17.40
C GLY A 104 33.43 25.69 -18.45
N THR A 105 32.68 24.59 -18.63
CA THR A 105 31.48 24.60 -19.49
C THR A 105 30.17 24.52 -18.69
N ALA A 106 29.16 25.30 -19.10
CA ALA A 106 27.85 25.33 -18.45
C ALA A 106 27.17 23.95 -18.34
N VAL A 107 27.45 23.04 -19.29
CA VAL A 107 26.93 21.66 -19.30
C VAL A 107 27.61 20.80 -18.24
N ALA A 108 28.93 20.93 -18.05
CA ALA A 108 29.65 20.20 -17.01
C ALA A 108 29.18 20.64 -15.60
N ASP A 109 29.00 21.94 -15.38
CA ASP A 109 28.48 22.44 -14.10
C ASP A 109 27.04 21.98 -13.85
N ALA A 110 26.21 21.96 -14.89
CA ALA A 110 24.85 21.44 -14.81
C ALA A 110 24.84 19.94 -14.47
N HIS A 111 25.74 19.15 -15.06
CA HIS A 111 25.90 17.74 -14.72
C HIS A 111 26.25 17.54 -13.25
N VAL A 112 27.23 18.29 -12.73
CA VAL A 112 27.64 18.20 -11.32
C VAL A 112 26.47 18.55 -10.37
N ARG A 113 25.71 19.61 -10.69
CA ARG A 113 24.54 20.00 -9.90
C ARG A 113 23.46 18.93 -9.88
N VAL A 114 23.12 18.38 -11.05
CA VAL A 114 22.10 17.31 -11.17
C VAL A 114 22.55 16.04 -10.46
N TRP A 115 23.81 15.65 -10.64
CA TRP A 115 24.37 14.48 -9.97
C TRP A 115 24.31 14.64 -8.45
N ARG A 116 24.70 15.81 -7.92
CA ARG A 116 24.63 16.09 -6.47
C ARG A 116 23.19 16.09 -5.97
N ALA A 117 22.25 16.66 -6.73
CA ALA A 117 20.85 16.64 -6.37
C ALA A 117 20.33 15.20 -6.23
N LEU A 118 20.63 14.33 -7.20
CA LEU A 118 20.24 12.92 -7.19
C LEU A 118 20.91 12.13 -6.06
N ALA A 119 22.19 12.38 -5.76
CA ALA A 119 22.86 11.80 -4.60
C ALA A 119 22.16 12.18 -3.28
N ASN A 120 21.80 13.47 -3.12
CA ASN A 120 21.04 13.91 -1.96
C ASN A 120 19.65 13.25 -1.89
N ARG A 121 19.01 12.93 -3.03
CA ARG A 121 17.75 12.18 -3.06
C ARG A 121 17.92 10.74 -2.58
N ASP A 122 19.04 10.11 -2.90
CA ASP A 122 19.38 8.78 -2.40
C ASP A 122 19.62 8.78 -0.88
N ASP A 123 20.26 9.83 -0.34
CA ASP A 123 20.42 10.00 1.11
C ASP A 123 19.07 10.27 1.81
N GLU A 124 18.20 11.10 1.20
CA GLU A 124 16.81 11.29 1.68
C GLU A 124 16.03 9.97 1.68
N LEU A 125 16.19 9.13 0.65
CA LEU A 125 15.58 7.80 0.60
C LEU A 125 16.07 6.93 1.76
N GLU A 126 17.37 6.94 2.06
CA GLU A 126 17.93 6.16 3.18
C GLU A 126 17.33 6.57 4.52
N LEU A 127 17.15 7.87 4.75
CA LEU A 127 16.52 8.38 5.96
C LEU A 127 15.05 7.94 6.06
N LEU A 128 14.30 7.99 4.95
CA LEU A 128 12.91 7.53 4.91
C LEU A 128 12.81 6.01 5.11
N VAL A 129 13.72 5.22 4.55
CA VAL A 129 13.79 3.77 4.77
C VAL A 129 14.00 3.47 6.25
N ARG A 130 14.91 4.17 6.93
CA ARG A 130 15.14 4.03 8.37
C ARG A 130 13.91 4.42 9.18
N SER A 131 13.30 5.56 8.86
CA SER A 131 12.09 6.07 9.53
C SER A 131 10.92 5.08 9.42
N LEU A 132 10.66 4.57 8.22
CA LEU A 132 9.66 3.51 7.99
C LEU A 132 9.97 2.24 8.77
N GLY A 133 11.25 1.85 8.85
CA GLY A 133 11.68 0.71 9.65
C GLY A 133 11.39 0.90 11.15
N LEU A 134 11.58 2.11 11.68
CA LEU A 134 11.24 2.43 13.08
C LEU A 134 9.74 2.33 13.33
N HIS A 135 8.92 2.98 12.51
CA HIS A 135 7.46 2.91 12.67
C HIS A 135 6.91 1.50 12.46
N ALA A 136 7.52 0.70 11.60
CA ALA A 136 7.16 -0.71 11.45
C ALA A 136 7.59 -1.55 12.66
N GLY A 137 8.70 -1.22 13.31
CA GLY A 137 9.09 -1.77 14.60
C GLY A 137 8.06 -1.45 15.69
N ASP A 138 7.62 -0.19 15.78
CA ASP A 138 6.58 0.25 16.72
C ASP A 138 5.25 -0.49 16.46
N TYR A 139 4.89 -0.60 15.18
CA TYR A 139 3.72 -1.37 14.76
C TYR A 139 3.84 -2.83 15.18
N ALA A 140 4.96 -3.49 14.89
CA ALA A 140 5.18 -4.89 15.24
C ALA A 140 5.16 -5.11 16.77
N ALA A 141 5.70 -4.18 17.55
CA ALA A 141 5.67 -4.24 19.01
C ALA A 141 4.23 -4.11 19.56
N ALA A 142 3.41 -3.24 18.97
CA ALA A 142 2.02 -3.04 19.37
C ALA A 142 1.09 -4.19 18.89
N ALA A 143 1.28 -4.63 17.64
CA ALA A 143 0.44 -5.63 16.98
C ALA A 143 0.86 -7.07 17.31
N GLY A 144 2.13 -7.32 17.69
CA GLY A 144 2.64 -8.66 18.01
C GLY A 144 1.79 -9.42 19.04
N PRO A 145 1.44 -8.81 20.18
CA PRO A 145 0.54 -9.44 21.16
C PRO A 145 -0.92 -9.62 20.69
N LEU A 146 -1.29 -9.05 19.54
CA LEU A 146 -2.59 -9.19 18.89
C LEU A 146 -2.55 -10.23 17.76
N MET A 147 -1.36 -10.67 17.34
CA MET A 147 -1.19 -11.72 16.33
C MET A 147 -1.75 -13.02 16.88
N ARG A 148 -2.56 -13.70 16.07
CA ARG A 148 -3.22 -14.95 16.44
C ARG A 148 -2.82 -16.06 15.46
N GLY A 149 -2.53 -17.23 16.01
CA GLY A 149 -2.53 -18.47 15.27
C GLY A 149 -3.96 -18.95 14.99
N LEU A 150 -4.08 -19.89 14.06
CA LEU A 150 -5.34 -20.56 13.79
C LEU A 150 -5.84 -21.25 15.07
N GLY A 151 -7.04 -20.90 15.54
CA GLY A 151 -7.66 -21.49 16.73
C GLY A 151 -7.32 -20.81 18.06
N ASP A 152 -6.50 -19.76 18.08
CA ASP A 152 -6.29 -18.96 19.29
C ASP A 152 -7.57 -18.21 19.69
N PRO A 153 -7.85 -18.07 20.99
CA PRO A 153 -8.99 -17.28 21.47
C PRO A 153 -8.85 -15.81 21.04
N LEU A 154 -9.98 -15.11 20.89
CA LEU A 154 -9.98 -13.65 20.73
C LEU A 154 -9.31 -13.00 21.93
N PRO A 155 -8.54 -11.91 21.73
CA PRO A 155 -8.12 -11.08 22.84
C PRO A 155 -9.36 -10.51 23.53
N ALA A 156 -9.33 -10.46 24.86
CA ALA A 156 -10.40 -9.84 25.63
C ALA A 156 -10.51 -8.35 25.28
N ASP A 157 -11.73 -7.82 25.24
CA ASP A 157 -11.98 -6.38 25.11
C ASP A 157 -11.71 -5.65 26.44
N ASP A 158 -10.44 -5.60 26.82
CA ASP A 158 -9.99 -4.88 28.00
C ASP A 158 -9.26 -3.58 27.62
N ALA A 159 -8.92 -2.79 28.63
CA ALA A 159 -8.17 -1.55 28.42
C ALA A 159 -6.81 -1.79 27.72
N ARG A 160 -6.19 -2.95 27.91
CA ARG A 160 -4.89 -3.30 27.34
C ARG A 160 -4.99 -3.62 25.86
N THR A 161 -5.97 -4.40 25.44
CA THR A 161 -6.24 -4.71 24.03
C THR A 161 -6.62 -3.44 23.26
N ARG A 162 -7.48 -2.58 23.85
CA ARG A 162 -7.81 -1.28 23.25
C ARG A 162 -6.59 -0.36 23.12
N ALA A 163 -5.74 -0.29 24.13
CA ALA A 163 -4.49 0.47 24.07
C ALA A 163 -3.53 -0.03 22.99
N ARG A 164 -3.42 -1.36 22.82
CA ARG A 164 -2.59 -1.96 21.76
C ARG A 164 -3.13 -1.70 20.36
N MET A 165 -4.45 -1.83 20.16
CA MET A 165 -5.08 -1.50 18.88
C MET A 165 -4.88 -0.01 18.54
N ALA A 166 -5.01 0.88 19.53
CA ALA A 166 -4.74 2.31 19.34
C ALA A 166 -3.27 2.58 18.99
N ALA A 167 -2.32 1.99 19.73
CA ALA A 167 -0.89 2.13 19.45
C ALA A 167 -0.50 1.61 18.06
N ALA A 168 -1.06 0.46 17.65
CA ALA A 168 -0.83 -0.09 16.31
C ALA A 168 -1.38 0.85 15.21
N ARG A 169 -2.55 1.48 15.42
CA ARG A 169 -3.09 2.49 14.50
C ARG A 169 -2.22 3.72 14.41
N THR A 170 -1.75 4.26 15.55
CA THR A 170 -0.84 5.41 15.57
C THR A 170 0.47 5.13 14.81
N ALA A 171 1.03 3.92 14.94
CA ALA A 171 2.21 3.53 14.18
C ALA A 171 1.94 3.48 12.66
N LEU A 172 0.78 2.97 12.24
CA LEU A 172 0.36 2.99 10.82
C LEU A 172 0.15 4.41 10.30
N ASP A 173 -0.36 5.34 11.11
CA ASP A 173 -0.50 6.75 10.73
C ASP A 173 0.88 7.41 10.52
N GLY A 174 1.88 7.05 11.35
CA GLY A 174 3.28 7.46 11.16
C GLY A 174 3.87 6.95 9.83
N ILE A 175 3.58 5.69 9.49
CA ILE A 175 3.97 5.11 8.20
C ILE A 175 3.32 5.87 7.03
N ASP A 176 2.03 6.22 7.12
CA ASP A 176 1.35 6.99 6.07
C ASP A 176 1.93 8.38 5.86
N ALA A 177 2.34 9.05 6.94
CA ALA A 177 3.06 10.33 6.84
C ALA A 177 4.39 10.18 6.09
N ASP A 178 5.12 9.10 6.33
CA ASP A 178 6.37 8.81 5.61
C ASP A 178 6.12 8.38 4.16
N LEU A 179 5.00 7.71 3.86
CA LEU A 179 4.59 7.41 2.49
C LEU A 179 4.29 8.68 1.69
N ALA A 180 3.69 9.69 2.31
CA ALA A 180 3.51 10.99 1.68
C ALA A 180 4.86 11.66 1.35
N LYS A 181 5.86 11.55 2.24
CA LYS A 181 7.22 12.05 2.00
C LYS A 181 7.91 11.27 0.87
N LEU A 182 7.73 9.95 0.79
CA LEU A 182 8.22 9.13 -0.31
C LEU A 182 7.60 9.56 -1.65
N ASN A 183 6.29 9.85 -1.69
CA ASN A 183 5.65 10.36 -2.90
C ASN A 183 6.22 11.72 -3.32
N ALA A 184 6.45 12.63 -2.37
CA ALA A 184 7.12 13.90 -2.65
C ALA A 184 8.56 13.70 -3.16
N LEU A 185 9.29 12.70 -2.65
CA LEU A 185 10.62 12.34 -3.13
C LEU A 185 10.60 11.82 -4.58
N ILE A 186 9.61 10.99 -4.94
CA ILE A 186 9.41 10.49 -6.31
C ILE A 186 9.31 11.66 -7.29
N LEU A 187 8.47 12.67 -7.00
CA LEU A 187 8.30 13.84 -7.86
C LEU A 187 9.59 14.66 -8.01
N ARG A 188 10.39 14.79 -6.93
CA ARG A 188 11.69 15.47 -6.99
C ARG A 188 12.70 14.71 -7.84
N ILE A 189 12.77 13.38 -7.71
CA ILE A 189 13.64 12.52 -8.53
C ILE A 189 13.23 12.60 -10.00
N GLU A 190 11.93 12.61 -10.31
CA GLU A 190 11.44 12.77 -11.68
C GLU A 190 11.90 14.07 -12.32
N ARG A 191 11.75 15.19 -11.59
CA ARG A 191 12.23 16.49 -12.05
C ARG A 191 13.74 16.48 -12.28
N ASP A 192 14.51 15.94 -11.33
CA ASP A 192 15.97 15.92 -11.42
C ASP A 192 16.45 14.96 -12.54
N ARG A 193 15.71 13.89 -12.83
CA ARG A 193 15.92 13.02 -14.00
C ARG A 193 15.67 13.74 -15.32
N ILE A 194 14.62 14.55 -15.42
CA ILE A 194 14.39 15.38 -16.62
C ILE A 194 15.59 16.32 -16.84
N ALA A 195 16.14 16.91 -15.77
CA ALA A 195 17.35 17.70 -15.87
C ALA A 195 18.56 16.84 -16.31
N ALA A 196 18.72 15.62 -15.79
CA ALA A 196 19.78 14.69 -16.21
C ALA A 196 19.71 14.36 -17.70
N ARG A 197 18.51 14.08 -18.23
CA ARG A 197 18.28 13.85 -19.66
C ARG A 197 18.66 15.04 -20.52
N ARG A 198 18.27 16.24 -20.09
CA ARG A 198 18.62 17.50 -20.80
C ARG A 198 20.13 17.70 -20.83
N VAL A 199 20.82 17.44 -19.72
CA VAL A 199 22.28 17.52 -19.65
C VAL A 199 22.94 16.47 -20.54
N ALA A 200 22.45 15.23 -20.56
CA ALA A 200 22.98 14.18 -21.44
C ALA A 200 22.83 14.54 -22.92
N ALA A 201 21.66 15.04 -23.33
CA ALA A 201 21.44 15.50 -24.70
C ALA A 201 22.33 16.71 -25.06
N ALA A 202 22.49 17.67 -24.15
CA ALA A 202 23.38 18.81 -24.36
C ALA A 202 24.85 18.41 -24.48
N ALA A 203 25.30 17.43 -23.68
CA ALA A 203 26.65 16.89 -23.75
C ALA A 203 26.93 16.17 -25.08
N GLN A 204 25.93 15.47 -25.64
CA GLN A 204 26.01 14.83 -26.96
C GLN A 204 26.04 15.84 -28.12
N ASN A 205 25.29 16.94 -28.00
CA ASN A 205 25.15 17.94 -29.06
C ASN A 205 26.24 19.03 -29.06
N GLY A 206 27.13 19.04 -28.06
CA GLY A 206 28.19 20.05 -27.90
C GLY A 206 29.26 19.98 -28.99
N LYS A 207 29.00 20.57 -30.17
CA LYS A 207 30.00 20.72 -31.26
C LYS A 207 31.16 21.68 -30.93
N GLY A 208 31.08 22.52 -29.89
CA GLY A 208 32.03 23.64 -29.66
C GLY A 208 33.36 23.33 -28.96
N GLY A 209 34.15 22.37 -29.43
CA GLY A 209 35.46 22.06 -28.81
C GLY A 209 36.52 21.55 -29.77
N GLU A 210 36.32 21.83 -31.06
CA GLU A 210 37.25 21.45 -32.13
C GLU A 210 38.36 22.50 -32.34
N LYS A 211 38.48 23.50 -31.44
CA LYS A 211 39.49 24.58 -31.52
C LYS A 211 40.25 24.86 -30.22
N ALA A 212 40.43 23.84 -29.37
CA ALA A 212 41.43 23.90 -28.31
C ALA A 212 42.34 22.68 -28.47
N GLY A 213 43.53 22.89 -29.04
CA GLY A 213 44.50 21.86 -29.37
C GLY A 213 45.06 21.12 -28.15
N GLY A 214 44.30 20.16 -27.63
CA GLY A 214 44.74 19.29 -26.53
C GLY A 214 43.89 18.02 -26.42
N LYS A 215 44.38 16.91 -26.98
CA LYS A 215 44.04 15.49 -26.69
C LYS A 215 42.56 15.17 -26.36
N ASP A 216 41.74 14.99 -27.39
CA ASP A 216 40.74 13.93 -27.69
C ASP A 216 40.11 13.01 -26.61
N GLY A 217 40.04 13.37 -25.32
CA GLY A 217 39.44 12.53 -24.27
C GLY A 217 38.19 13.08 -23.57
N GLY A 218 37.99 14.41 -23.57
CA GLY A 218 37.07 15.06 -22.61
C GLY A 218 35.58 15.08 -23.00
N LYS A 219 35.25 15.21 -24.28
CA LYS A 219 33.84 15.31 -24.73
C LYS A 219 33.08 13.99 -24.64
N GLY A 220 33.70 12.90 -25.10
CA GLY A 220 33.11 11.56 -25.01
C GLY A 220 32.85 11.15 -23.55
N ALA A 221 33.82 11.44 -22.68
CA ALA A 221 33.71 11.13 -21.25
C ALA A 221 32.56 11.88 -20.56
N LEU A 222 32.31 13.16 -20.88
CA LEU A 222 31.18 13.89 -20.29
C LEU A 222 29.82 13.38 -20.79
N ALA A 223 29.71 13.07 -22.08
CA ALA A 223 28.47 12.51 -22.65
C ALA A 223 28.15 11.14 -22.04
N GLU A 224 29.16 10.29 -21.89
CA GLU A 224 29.04 8.98 -21.23
C GLU A 224 28.66 9.12 -19.76
N ALA A 225 29.34 10.00 -19.00
CA ALA A 225 29.03 10.26 -17.61
C ALA A 225 27.62 10.84 -17.41
N ALA A 226 27.15 11.70 -18.32
CA ALA A 226 25.81 12.26 -18.27
C ALA A 226 24.73 11.21 -18.60
N ALA A 227 24.98 10.33 -19.57
CA ALA A 227 24.11 9.21 -19.87
C ALA A 227 24.02 8.21 -18.69
N ALA A 228 25.16 7.91 -18.05
CA ALA A 228 25.20 7.08 -16.85
C ALA A 228 24.39 7.68 -15.69
N THR A 229 24.44 9.02 -15.51
CA THR A 229 23.62 9.73 -14.51
C THR A 229 22.12 9.59 -14.79
N ASP A 230 21.64 9.74 -16.03
CA ASP A 230 20.21 9.51 -16.35
C ASP A 230 19.81 8.05 -16.11
N ALA A 231 20.64 7.09 -16.52
CA ALA A 231 20.38 5.68 -16.26
C ALA A 231 20.33 5.35 -14.75
N ALA A 232 21.20 5.95 -13.95
CA ALA A 232 21.16 5.84 -12.49
C ALA A 232 19.90 6.50 -11.89
N ALA A 233 19.52 7.69 -12.37
CA ALA A 233 18.30 8.38 -11.94
C ALA A 233 17.03 7.56 -12.26
N ALA A 234 17.01 6.91 -13.42
CA ALA A 234 15.92 6.02 -13.83
C ALA A 234 15.78 4.81 -12.88
N ARG A 235 16.90 4.17 -12.53
CA ARG A 235 16.93 3.06 -11.58
C ARG A 235 16.48 3.48 -10.18
N LEU A 236 17.00 4.61 -9.68
CA LEU A 236 16.59 5.17 -8.40
C LEU A 236 15.07 5.44 -8.38
N LEU A 237 14.53 6.09 -9.41
CA LEU A 237 13.09 6.35 -9.51
C LEU A 237 12.25 5.07 -9.47
N ALA A 238 12.65 4.04 -10.24
CA ALA A 238 11.96 2.76 -10.26
C ALA A 238 12.01 2.07 -8.88
N ALA A 239 13.16 2.10 -8.21
CA ALA A 239 13.34 1.53 -6.89
C ALA A 239 12.43 2.21 -5.85
N VAL A 240 12.39 3.54 -5.81
CA VAL A 240 11.53 4.30 -4.87
C VAL A 240 10.05 4.04 -5.13
N ARG A 241 9.61 4.07 -6.39
CA ARG A 241 8.20 3.79 -6.75
C ARG A 241 7.78 2.37 -6.36
N SER A 242 8.62 1.38 -6.67
CA SER A 242 8.35 -0.02 -6.30
C SER A 242 8.28 -0.18 -4.79
N TYR A 243 9.21 0.44 -4.05
CA TYR A 243 9.23 0.40 -2.59
C TYR A 243 7.99 1.05 -1.97
N ALA A 244 7.61 2.25 -2.42
CA ALA A 244 6.40 2.93 -1.97
C ALA A 244 5.13 2.10 -2.25
N GLY A 245 5.04 1.47 -3.44
CA GLY A 245 3.94 0.59 -3.80
C GLY A 245 3.82 -0.62 -2.86
N ARG A 246 4.95 -1.27 -2.52
CA ARG A 246 4.94 -2.39 -1.55
C ARG A 246 4.47 -1.96 -0.16
N TRP A 247 4.88 -0.77 0.29
CA TRP A 247 4.41 -0.22 1.57
C TRP A 247 2.92 0.10 1.56
N LEU A 248 2.37 0.67 0.49
CA LEU A 248 0.94 0.92 0.38
C LEU A 248 0.11 -0.37 0.49
N VAL A 249 0.53 -1.44 -0.18
CA VAL A 249 -0.10 -2.76 -0.07
C VAL A 249 0.01 -3.31 1.36
N HIS A 250 1.19 -3.18 1.97
CA HIS A 250 1.42 -3.64 3.33
C HIS A 250 0.51 -2.90 4.34
N VAL A 251 0.50 -1.56 4.34
CA VAL A 251 -0.27 -0.74 5.30
C VAL A 251 -1.76 -0.96 5.13
N SER A 252 -2.27 -0.97 3.89
CA SER A 252 -3.69 -1.25 3.63
C SER A 252 -4.10 -2.63 4.14
N GLY A 253 -3.23 -3.64 3.98
CA GLY A 253 -3.45 -4.96 4.53
C GLY A 253 -3.47 -4.98 6.06
N GLN A 254 -2.54 -4.30 6.72
CA GLN A 254 -2.48 -4.22 8.18
C GLN A 254 -3.67 -3.46 8.78
N ARG A 255 -4.12 -2.36 8.15
CA ARG A 255 -5.34 -1.63 8.56
C ARG A 255 -6.57 -2.53 8.47
N ALA A 256 -6.75 -3.20 7.33
CA ALA A 256 -7.88 -4.11 7.15
C ALA A 256 -7.86 -5.26 8.17
N ALA A 257 -6.69 -5.78 8.53
CA ALA A 257 -6.55 -6.80 9.58
C ALA A 257 -6.92 -6.27 10.97
N LEU A 258 -6.47 -5.06 11.33
CA LEU A 258 -6.83 -4.41 12.60
C LEU A 258 -8.33 -4.10 12.68
N ASP A 259 -8.95 -3.61 11.62
CA ASP A 259 -10.37 -3.26 11.62
C ASP A 259 -11.25 -4.52 11.71
N ARG A 260 -10.85 -5.61 11.06
CA ARG A 260 -11.50 -6.92 11.24
C ARG A 260 -11.37 -7.42 12.67
N LEU A 261 -10.17 -7.32 13.27
CA LEU A 261 -9.97 -7.71 14.67
C LEU A 261 -10.85 -6.90 15.60
N ALA A 262 -10.90 -5.58 15.43
CA ALA A 262 -11.75 -4.69 16.24
C ALA A 262 -13.23 -5.06 16.13
N ALA A 263 -13.72 -5.34 14.91
CA ALA A 263 -15.10 -5.78 14.70
C ALA A 263 -15.40 -7.13 15.37
N GLN A 264 -14.47 -8.09 15.31
CA GLN A 264 -14.62 -9.39 15.96
C GLN A 264 -14.61 -9.28 17.49
N VAL A 265 -13.74 -8.45 18.04
CA VAL A 265 -13.68 -8.19 19.49
C VAL A 265 -14.98 -7.56 19.97
N ALA A 266 -15.47 -6.53 19.27
CA ALA A 266 -16.75 -5.88 19.62
C ALA A 266 -17.95 -6.84 19.51
N ALA A 267 -18.01 -7.65 18.45
CA ALA A 267 -19.08 -8.63 18.27
C ALA A 267 -19.08 -9.73 19.36
N ALA A 268 -17.92 -10.04 19.93
CA ALA A 268 -17.79 -11.02 20.99
C ALA A 268 -18.15 -10.47 22.38
N THR A 269 -18.17 -9.15 22.57
CA THR A 269 -18.40 -8.51 23.86
C THR A 269 -19.77 -7.82 24.02
N GLY A 270 -20.49 -7.54 22.93
CA GLY A 270 -21.89 -7.08 22.96
C GLY A 270 -22.07 -5.59 22.85
#